data_AF-A0A523AE72-F1
#
_entry.id   AF-A0A523AE72-F1
#
_cell.length_a   1.000
_cell.length_b   1.000
_cell.length_c   1.000
_cell.angle_alpha   90.00
_cell.angle_beta   90.00
_cell.angle_gamma   90.00
#
_symmetry.space_group_name_H-M   'P 1'
#
loop_
_entity.id
_entity.type
_entity.pdbx_description
1 polymer ?
#
loop_
_entity_poly.entity_id
_entity_poly.type
_entity_poly.pdbx_seq_one_letter_code
_entity_poly.pdbx_strand_id
1 'polypeptide(L)'
;MRRREKLEIIHDILNAIRKHGNSILPTPLLRYSNLSTQNFKRYIEELLKKGLVREIYDESGRKYYTLTDKGFKFLEKYEKIREFIEEFGL
;
A
#
# COMPACT_ATOMS: atom_id res chain seq x y z
N MET A 1 15.74 -13.45 9.91
CA MET A 1 14.77 -12.74 9.05
C MET A 1 13.75 -12.05 9.96
N ARG A 2 13.79 -10.72 10.06
CA ARG A 2 12.89 -9.95 10.94
C ARG A 2 11.46 -10.06 10.42
N ARG A 3 10.49 -10.31 11.31
CA ARG A 3 9.07 -10.32 10.93
C ARG A 3 8.69 -8.89 10.53
N ARG A 4 8.24 -8.69 9.28
CA ARG A 4 7.74 -7.38 8.83
C ARG A 4 6.58 -6.94 9.72
N GLU A 5 6.65 -5.72 10.19
CA GLU A 5 5.59 -5.16 11.01
C GLU A 5 4.38 -4.77 10.15
N LYS A 6 3.21 -4.68 10.78
CA LYS A 6 1.96 -4.34 10.08
C LYS A 6 2.07 -3.03 9.32
N LEU A 7 2.72 -2.02 9.90
CA LEU A 7 2.89 -0.69 9.30
C LEU A 7 3.79 -0.74 8.06
N GLU A 8 4.86 -1.54 8.09
CA GLU A 8 5.76 -1.75 6.96
C GLU A 8 5.02 -2.41 5.79
N ILE A 9 4.20 -3.44 6.06
CA ILE A 9 3.39 -4.10 5.01
C ILE A 9 2.39 -3.12 4.38
N ILE A 10 1.72 -2.30 5.19
CA ILE A 10 0.80 -1.28 4.68
C ILE A 10 1.57 -0.27 3.82
N HIS A 11 2.71 0.24 4.32
CA HIS A 11 3.57 1.14 3.57
C HIS A 11 4.00 0.54 2.23
N ASP A 12 4.46 -0.71 2.19
CA ASP A 12 4.89 -1.40 0.98
C ASP A 12 3.79 -1.43 -0.09
N ILE A 13 2.56 -1.80 0.30
CA ILE A 13 1.42 -1.84 -0.62
C ILE A 13 1.12 -0.44 -1.17
N LEU A 14 0.99 0.56 -0.29
CA LEU A 14 0.64 1.92 -0.70
C LEU A 14 1.74 2.54 -1.57
N ASN A 15 3.00 2.31 -1.22
CA ASN A 15 4.14 2.78 -1.96
C ASN A 15 4.25 2.11 -3.34
N ALA A 16 3.92 0.82 -3.45
CA ALA A 16 3.83 0.14 -4.74
C ALA A 16 2.77 0.79 -5.64
N ILE A 17 1.56 1.07 -5.12
CA ILE A 17 0.54 1.79 -5.90
C ILE A 17 1.06 3.16 -6.36
N ARG A 18 1.67 3.94 -5.46
CA ARG A 18 2.24 5.26 -5.77
C ARG A 18 3.29 5.19 -6.88
N LYS A 19 4.25 4.27 -6.77
CA LYS A 19 5.36 4.10 -7.73
C LYS A 19 4.88 3.69 -9.13
N HIS A 20 3.72 3.04 -9.23
CA HIS A 20 3.09 2.68 -10.49
C HIS A 20 2.06 3.72 -10.95
N GLY A 21 2.43 5.00 -10.91
CA GLY A 21 1.58 6.09 -11.43
C GLY A 21 0.24 6.25 -10.70
N ASN A 22 0.14 5.80 -9.45
CA ASN A 22 -1.09 5.78 -8.66
C ASN A 22 -2.26 5.00 -9.31
N SER A 23 -1.96 4.03 -10.18
CA SER A 23 -2.97 3.16 -10.78
C SER A 23 -2.33 1.83 -11.16
N ILE A 24 -2.70 0.77 -10.45
CA ILE A 24 -2.07 -0.54 -10.63
C ILE A 24 -3.09 -1.67 -10.62
N LEU A 25 -2.87 -2.65 -11.51
CA LEU A 25 -3.66 -3.87 -11.56
C LEU A 25 -3.41 -4.74 -10.30
N PRO A 26 -4.41 -5.54 -9.86
CA PRO A 26 -4.27 -6.42 -8.69
C PRO A 26 -3.10 -7.41 -8.78
N THR A 27 -2.89 -8.03 -9.93
CA THR A 27 -1.85 -9.06 -10.11
C THR A 27 -0.43 -8.49 -10.00
N PRO A 28 -0.07 -7.40 -10.72
CA PRO A 28 1.19 -6.69 -10.47
C PRO A 28 1.33 -6.24 -9.01
N LEU A 29 0.28 -5.67 -8.41
CA LEU A 29 0.36 -5.18 -7.03
C LEU A 29 0.68 -6.30 -6.03
N LEU A 30 0.05 -7.47 -6.17
CA LEU A 30 0.40 -8.66 -5.39
C LEU A 30 1.89 -9.00 -5.52
N ARG A 31 2.40 -9.05 -6.75
CA ARG A 31 3.81 -9.37 -7.03
C ARG A 31 4.78 -8.37 -6.40
N TYR A 32 4.46 -7.08 -6.43
CA TYR A 32 5.30 -6.03 -5.84
C TYR A 32 5.18 -5.93 -4.32
N SER A 33 4.06 -6.37 -3.72
CA SER A 33 3.86 -6.33 -2.26
C SER A 33 4.69 -7.38 -1.49
N ASN A 34 5.28 -8.34 -2.20
CA ASN A 34 6.01 -9.48 -1.60
C ASN A 34 5.17 -10.20 -0.53
N LEU A 35 3.87 -10.35 -0.77
CA LEU A 35 2.91 -11.01 0.14
C LEU A 35 2.43 -12.32 -0.46
N SER A 36 2.06 -13.27 0.40
CA SER A 36 1.21 -14.38 -0.02
C SER A 36 -0.16 -13.87 -0.47
N THR A 37 -0.82 -14.57 -1.39
CA THR A 37 -2.15 -14.23 -1.89
C THR A 37 -3.17 -13.99 -0.78
N GLN A 38 -3.14 -14.82 0.27
CA GLN A 38 -4.04 -14.69 1.42
C GLN A 38 -3.80 -13.40 2.21
N ASN A 39 -2.54 -13.09 2.50
CA ASN A 39 -2.18 -11.86 3.22
C ASN A 39 -2.52 -10.63 2.38
N PHE A 40 -2.20 -10.64 1.09
CA PHE A 40 -2.52 -9.56 0.17
C PHE A 40 -4.02 -9.25 0.17
N LYS A 41 -4.88 -10.28 -0.02
CA LYS A 41 -6.33 -10.10 -0.01
C LYS A 41 -6.81 -9.45 1.29
N ARG A 42 -6.36 -9.96 2.44
CA ARG A 42 -6.71 -9.41 3.76
C ARG A 42 -6.29 -7.95 3.91
N TYR A 43 -5.07 -7.62 3.52
CA TYR A 43 -4.56 -6.25 3.65
C TYR A 43 -5.26 -5.29 2.69
N ILE A 44 -5.46 -5.67 1.43
CA ILE A 44 -6.20 -4.83 0.47
C ILE A 44 -7.63 -4.58 0.93
N GLU A 45 -8.35 -5.59 1.40
CA GLU A 45 -9.69 -5.42 1.96
C GLU A 45 -9.70 -4.45 3.16
N GLU A 46 -8.71 -4.56 4.05
CA GLU A 46 -8.55 -3.62 5.17
C GLU A 46 -8.29 -2.18 4.69
N LEU A 47 -7.43 -2.00 3.68
CA LEU A 47 -7.07 -0.69 3.12
C LEU A 47 -8.23 -0.03 2.37
N LEU A 48 -9.02 -0.82 1.63
CA LEU A 48 -10.27 -0.39 1.00
C LEU A 48 -11.29 0.05 2.05
N LYS A 49 -11.54 -0.80 3.07
CA LYS A 49 -12.47 -0.49 4.16
C LYS A 49 -12.07 0.77 4.93
N LYS A 50 -10.78 0.99 5.12
CA LYS A 50 -10.24 2.18 5.78
C LYS A 50 -10.15 3.41 4.88
N GLY A 51 -10.42 3.26 3.58
CA GLY A 51 -10.38 4.33 2.58
C GLY A 51 -8.98 4.87 2.33
N LEU A 52 -7.92 4.06 2.48
CA LEU A 52 -6.56 4.43 2.05
C LEU A 52 -6.33 4.14 0.56
N VAL A 53 -7.04 3.14 0.05
CA VAL A 53 -7.06 2.72 -1.34
C VAL A 53 -8.51 2.73 -1.81
N ARG A 54 -8.74 2.96 -3.10
CA ARG A 54 -10.02 2.72 -3.76
C ARG A 54 -9.82 1.91 -5.04
N GLU A 55 -10.90 1.30 -5.49
CA GLU A 55 -10.98 0.60 -6.77
C GLU A 55 -11.48 1.58 -7.84
N ILE A 56 -10.85 1.53 -9.01
CA ILE A 56 -11.33 2.19 -10.23
C ILE A 56 -11.38 1.15 -11.35
N TYR A 57 -12.21 1.41 -12.35
CA TYR A 57 -12.40 0.52 -13.49
C TYR A 57 -12.12 1.30 -14.77
N ASP A 58 -11.43 0.66 -15.72
CA ASP A 58 -11.30 1.22 -17.07
C ASP A 58 -12.56 0.94 -17.90
N GLU A 59 -12.59 1.46 -19.13
CA GLU A 59 -13.68 1.26 -20.09
C GLU A 59 -13.92 -0.21 -20.45
N SER A 60 -12.90 -1.06 -20.27
CA SER A 60 -12.96 -2.50 -20.50
C SER A 60 -13.38 -3.29 -19.24
N GLY A 61 -13.73 -2.61 -18.15
CA GLY A 61 -14.11 -3.22 -16.87
C GLY A 61 -12.93 -3.81 -16.09
N ARG A 62 -11.68 -3.52 -16.46
CA ARG A 62 -10.51 -3.98 -15.70
C ARG A 62 -10.36 -3.16 -14.44
N LYS A 63 -10.12 -3.85 -13.33
CA LYS A 63 -9.98 -3.26 -12.01
C LYS A 63 -8.56 -2.77 -11.75
N TYR A 64 -8.44 -1.57 -11.19
CA TYR A 64 -7.20 -0.98 -10.73
C TYR A 64 -7.35 -0.50 -9.29
N TYR A 65 -6.25 -0.49 -8.55
CA TYR A 65 -6.14 0.12 -7.24
C TYR A 65 -5.43 1.47 -7.35
N THR A 66 -5.98 2.47 -6.67
CA THR A 66 -5.41 3.83 -6.59
C THR A 66 -5.47 4.32 -5.15
N LEU A 67 -4.50 5.14 -4.74
CA LEU A 67 -4.50 5.78 -3.44
C LEU A 67 -5.58 6.85 -3.37
N THR A 68 -6.15 7.02 -2.18
CA THR A 68 -6.92 8.20 -1.80
C THR A 68 -6.01 9.23 -1.16
N ASP A 69 -6.53 10.43 -0.89
CA ASP A 69 -5.81 11.46 -0.11
C ASP A 69 -5.37 10.94 1.26
N LYS A 70 -6.18 10.07 1.88
CA LYS A 70 -5.84 9.41 3.14
C LYS A 70 -4.68 8.42 2.97
N GLY A 71 -4.61 7.74 1.83
CA GLY A 71 -3.49 6.88 1.43
C GLY A 71 -2.18 7.67 1.30
N PHE A 72 -2.21 8.80 0.60
CA PHE A 72 -1.05 9.70 0.49
C PHE A 72 -0.60 10.24 1.84
N LYS A 73 -1.55 10.73 2.66
CA LYS A 73 -1.26 11.23 4.00
C LYS A 73 -0.66 10.16 4.94
N PHE A 74 -1.02 8.88 4.76
CA PHE A 74 -0.38 7.80 5.48
C PHE A 74 1.10 7.67 5.10
N LEU A 75 1.42 7.70 3.80
CA LEU A 75 2.81 7.60 3.33
C LEU A 75 3.66 8.75 3.87
N GLU A 76 3.16 9.98 3.84
CA GLU A 76 3.87 11.13 4.42
C GLU A 76 4.14 10.98 5.91
N LYS A 77 3.15 10.52 6.68
CA LYS A 77 3.32 10.31 8.12
C LYS A 77 4.27 9.16 8.44
N TYR A 78 4.24 8.10 7.64
CA TYR A 78 5.13 6.97 7.81
C TYR A 78 6.58 7.38 7.57
N GLU A 79 6.85 8.19 6.55
CA GLU A 79 8.19 8.72 6.28
C GLU A 79 8.73 9.53 7.46
N LYS A 80 7.92 10.43 8.03
CA LYS A 80 8.31 11.20 9.23
C LYS A 80 8.65 10.32 10.44
N ILE A 81 7.92 9.21 10.62
CA ILE A 81 8.22 8.25 11.69
C ILE A 81 9.55 7.54 11.41
N ARG A 82 9.81 7.18 10.15
CA ARG A 82 11.09 6.56 9.77
C ARG A 82 12.26 7.50 9.99
N GLU A 83 12.16 8.74 9.51
CA GLU A 83 13.17 9.78 9.69
C GLU A 83 13.46 9.99 11.18
N PHE A 84 12.43 10.06 12.02
CA PHE A 84 12.57 10.15 13.47
C PHE A 84 13.31 8.95 14.06
N ILE A 85 12.92 7.72 13.70
CA ILE A 85 13.60 6.51 14.20
C ILE A 85 15.09 6.52 13.79
N GLU A 86 15.36 6.90 12.54
CA GLU A 86 16.72 6.97 11.99
C GLU A 86 17.56 8.07 12.68
N GLU A 87 16.98 9.24 12.97
CA GLU A 87 17.63 10.34 13.68
C GLU A 87 18.05 9.96 15.12
N PHE A 88 17.19 9.20 15.82
CA PHE A 88 17.43 8.80 17.21
C PHE A 88 18.05 7.39 17.35
N GLY A 89 18.32 6.69 16.24
CA GLY A 89 18.98 5.37 16.23
C GLY A 89 18.17 4.24 16.87
N LEU A 90 16.83 4.30 16.79
CA LEU A 90 15.90 3.37 17.43
C LEU A 90 15.57 2.13 16.59
#